data_AF-A0AAI9N1B4-F1
#
_entry.id   AF-A0AAI9N1B4-F1
#
_cell.length_a   1.000
_cell.length_b   1.000
_cell.length_c   1.000
_cell.angle_alpha   90.00
_cell.angle_beta   90.00
_cell.angle_gamma   90.00
#
_symmetry.space_group_name_H-M   'P 1'
#
loop_
_entity.id
_entity.type
_entity.pdbx_description
1 polymer ?
#
loop_
_entity_poly.entity_id
_entity_poly.type
_entity_poly.pdbx_seq_one_letter_code
_entity_poly.pdbx_strand_id
1 'polypeptide(L)'
;MKCRDACGACCIAPSITSPIPGMPDGKPANVPCVQLDQDMRCKIFGQAGRPAFCAGLQPSAEMCGDDRSQAIAWLTRLEALTAPAPRTDAGRLAPK
;
A
#
# COMPACT_ATOMS: atom_id res chain seq x y z
N MET A 1 11.01 8.04 -12.59
CA MET A 1 10.00 9.07 -12.98
C MET A 1 9.54 9.80 -11.72
N LYS A 2 8.79 10.91 -11.82
CA LYS A 2 8.12 11.52 -10.66
C LYS A 2 6.76 10.86 -10.44
N CYS A 3 6.28 10.82 -9.20
CA CYS A 3 4.94 10.32 -8.90
C CYS A 3 3.91 11.23 -9.57
N ARG A 4 2.90 10.65 -10.25
CA ARG A 4 1.85 11.41 -10.92
C ARG A 4 0.94 12.04 -9.87
N ASP A 5 0.69 13.33 -10.03
CA ASP A 5 -0.22 14.06 -9.15
C ASP A 5 -1.66 13.52 -9.25
N ALA A 6 -2.42 13.60 -8.15
CA ALA A 6 -3.79 13.05 -8.05
C ALA A 6 -3.92 11.55 -8.47
N CYS A 7 -2.83 10.77 -8.37
CA CYS A 7 -2.86 9.35 -8.71
C CYS A 7 -3.53 8.52 -7.60
N GLY A 8 -3.06 8.64 -6.36
CA GLY A 8 -3.61 7.91 -5.20
C GLY A 8 -3.45 6.39 -5.22
N ALA A 9 -2.89 5.78 -6.28
CA ALA A 9 -2.84 4.32 -6.43
C ALA A 9 -2.12 3.61 -5.27
N CYS A 10 -0.97 4.12 -4.82
CA CYS A 10 -0.25 3.56 -3.67
C CYS A 10 -0.97 3.74 -2.33
N CYS A 11 -1.93 4.67 -2.24
CA CYS A 11 -2.78 4.84 -1.06
C CYS A 11 -3.98 3.90 -1.07
N ILE A 12 -4.31 3.26 -2.20
CA ILE A 12 -5.47 2.37 -2.35
C ILE A 12 -5.02 0.91 -2.43
N ALA A 13 -4.15 0.58 -3.39
CA ALA A 13 -3.92 -0.79 -3.83
C ALA A 13 -3.15 -1.68 -2.83
N PRO A 14 -1.90 -1.38 -2.43
CA PRO A 14 -1.09 -2.31 -1.65
C PRO A 14 -1.60 -2.44 -0.21
N SER A 15 -1.38 -3.59 0.43
CA SER A 15 -1.51 -3.66 1.89
C SER A 15 -0.32 -3.00 2.57
N ILE A 16 -0.53 -2.49 3.78
CA ILE A 16 0.50 -1.90 4.62
C ILE A 16 0.32 -2.50 6.00
N THR A 17 1.29 -3.28 6.47
CA THR A 17 1.24 -3.91 7.81
C THR A 17 1.87 -3.05 8.91
N SER A 18 2.56 -1.98 8.51
CA SER A 18 3.11 -0.99 9.45
C SER A 18 2.09 0.09 9.80
N PRO A 19 2.14 0.66 11.02
CA PRO A 19 1.21 1.70 11.43
C PRO A 19 1.23 2.93 10.51
N ILE A 20 0.05 3.51 10.31
CA ILE A 20 -0.15 4.78 9.62
C ILE A 20 -0.82 5.74 10.61
N PRO A 21 -0.52 7.04 10.64
CA PRO A 21 -1.29 7.99 11.44
C PRO A 21 -2.79 7.88 11.13
N GLY A 22 -3.59 7.44 12.12
CA GLY A 22 -5.03 7.17 11.98
C GLY A 22 -5.41 5.74 11.55
N MET A 23 -4.44 4.85 11.30
CA MET A 23 -4.66 3.41 11.07
C MET A 23 -3.54 2.61 11.79
N PRO A 24 -3.67 2.35 13.10
CA PRO A 24 -2.60 1.73 13.91
C PRO A 24 -2.24 0.32 13.47
N ASP A 25 -3.22 -0.47 13.00
CA ASP A 25 -3.03 -1.83 12.48
C ASP A 25 -2.60 -1.87 11.00
N GLY A 26 -2.29 -0.70 10.43
CA GLY A 26 -1.96 -0.55 9.03
C GLY A 26 -3.19 -0.46 8.12
N LYS A 27 -3.01 -0.77 6.84
CA LYS A 27 -4.01 -0.60 5.79
C LYS A 27 -4.22 -1.91 5.02
N PRO A 28 -5.43 -2.45 4.94
CA PRO A 28 -5.71 -3.58 4.06
C PRO A 28 -5.48 -3.24 2.58
N ALA A 29 -5.20 -4.27 1.76
CA ALA A 29 -5.14 -4.12 0.32
C ALA A 29 -6.49 -3.63 -0.25
N ASN A 30 -6.45 -2.81 -1.28
CA ASN A 30 -7.61 -2.21 -1.95
C ASN A 30 -8.52 -1.33 -1.06
N VAL A 31 -8.12 -1.03 0.17
CA VAL A 31 -8.80 -0.07 1.06
C VAL A 31 -8.11 1.30 0.96
N PRO A 32 -8.85 2.40 0.73
CA PRO A 32 -8.29 3.75 0.77
C PRO A 32 -7.67 4.08 2.13
N CYS A 33 -6.43 4.58 2.11
CA CYS A 33 -5.74 5.05 3.30
C CYS A 33 -6.48 6.25 3.91
N VAL A 34 -6.53 6.36 5.25
CA VAL A 34 -7.06 7.54 5.95
C VAL A 34 -6.34 8.86 5.57
N GLN A 35 -5.14 8.74 4.99
CA GLN A 35 -4.34 9.87 4.53
C GLN A 35 -4.60 10.25 3.06
N LEU A 36 -5.46 9.53 2.35
CA LEU A 36 -5.91 9.92 1.02
C LEU A 36 -7.03 10.95 1.14
N ASP A 37 -6.88 12.09 0.48
CA ASP A 37 -7.94 13.11 0.40
C ASP A 37 -8.85 12.95 -0.82
N GLN A 38 -9.85 13.81 -0.93
CA GLN A 38 -10.82 13.83 -2.03
C GLN A 38 -10.20 14.15 -3.40
N ASP A 39 -9.02 14.78 -3.42
CA ASP A 39 -8.29 15.14 -4.63
C ASP A 39 -7.29 14.05 -5.04
N MET A 40 -7.35 12.88 -4.41
CA MET A 40 -6.48 11.73 -4.64
C MET A 40 -5.00 12.02 -4.33
N ARG A 41 -4.74 12.88 -3.35
CA ARG A 41 -3.40 13.21 -2.83
C ARG A 41 -3.22 12.62 -1.44
N CYS A 42 -1.96 12.32 -1.09
CA CYS A 42 -1.63 11.89 0.26
C CYS A 42 -1.37 13.12 1.14
N LYS A 43 -2.20 13.32 2.17
CA LYS A 43 -2.13 14.45 3.12
C LYS A 43 -0.78 14.60 3.83
N ILE A 44 -0.02 13.51 3.93
CA ILE A 44 1.30 13.46 4.57
C ILE A 44 2.45 13.18 3.59
N PHE A 45 2.25 13.40 2.29
CA PHE A 45 3.31 13.20 1.30
C PHE A 45 4.54 14.08 1.61
N GLY A 46 5.73 13.45 1.72
CA GLY A 46 6.98 14.14 2.03
C GLY A 46 7.16 14.57 3.50
N GLN A 47 6.19 14.30 4.38
CA GLN A 47 6.26 14.66 5.79
C GLN A 47 6.91 13.56 6.62
N ALA A 48 7.50 13.92 7.77
CA ALA A 48 8.16 12.99 8.69
C ALA A 48 7.20 11.90 9.25
N GLY A 49 5.90 12.19 9.32
CA GLY A 49 4.88 11.21 9.73
C GLY A 49 4.50 10.19 8.66
N ARG A 50 5.07 10.26 7.45
CA ARG A 50 4.81 9.31 6.36
C ARG A 50 5.51 7.97 6.66
N PRO A 51 4.78 6.85 6.71
CA PRO A 51 5.39 5.54 6.98
C PRO A 51 6.52 5.21 6.01
N ALA A 52 7.55 4.52 6.50
CA ALA A 52 8.74 4.17 5.73
C ALA A 52 8.41 3.38 4.44
N PHE A 53 7.43 2.46 4.50
CA PHE A 53 6.91 1.77 3.32
C PHE A 53 6.46 2.75 2.23
N CYS A 54 5.63 3.74 2.60
CA CYS A 54 5.10 4.74 1.68
C CYS A 54 6.21 5.64 1.13
N ALA A 55 7.20 6.01 1.96
CA ALA A 55 8.32 6.86 1.54
C ALA A 55 9.32 6.11 0.64
N GLY A 56 9.49 4.81 0.87
CA GLY A 56 10.39 3.95 0.11
C GLY A 56 9.84 3.52 -1.26
N LEU A 57 8.51 3.50 -1.44
CA LEU A 57 7.90 3.14 -2.72
C LEU A 57 8.18 4.20 -3.80
N GLN A 58 9.05 3.86 -4.76
CA GLN A 58 9.43 4.73 -5.87
C GLN A 58 8.61 4.45 -7.13
N PRO A 59 8.11 5.49 -7.82
CA PRO A 59 7.33 5.31 -9.04
C PRO A 59 8.20 4.84 -10.20
N SER A 60 7.70 3.84 -10.94
CA SER A 60 8.30 3.31 -12.17
C SER A 60 7.27 3.33 -13.31
N ALA A 61 7.74 3.32 -14.56
CA ALA A 61 6.85 3.32 -15.73
C ALA A 61 5.94 2.08 -15.75
N GLU A 62 6.50 0.92 -15.40
CA GLU A 62 5.77 -0.35 -15.30
C GLU A 62 4.66 -0.30 -14.25
N MET A 63 4.96 0.28 -13.08
CA MET A 63 3.99 0.43 -12.00
C MET A 63 2.93 1.47 -12.34
N CYS A 64 3.32 2.62 -12.89
CA CYS A 64 2.42 3.77 -12.98
C CYS A 64 1.53 3.76 -14.22
N GLY A 65 1.96 3.09 -15.29
CA GLY A 65 1.29 3.10 -16.59
C GLY A 65 0.93 4.52 -17.06
N ASP A 66 -0.09 4.62 -17.90
CA ASP A 66 -0.56 5.93 -18.41
C ASP A 66 -1.57 6.58 -17.46
N ASP A 67 -2.30 5.78 -16.67
CA ASP A 67 -3.39 6.25 -15.82
C ASP A 67 -3.46 5.56 -14.44
N ARG A 68 -4.35 6.05 -13.58
CA ARG A 68 -4.52 5.55 -12.20
C ARG A 68 -4.98 4.10 -12.18
N SER A 69 -5.90 3.74 -13.06
CA SER A 69 -6.50 2.40 -13.10
C SER A 69 -5.43 1.37 -13.45
N GLN A 70 -4.52 1.68 -14.38
CA GLN A 70 -3.35 0.86 -14.67
C GLN A 70 -2.45 0.71 -13.44
N ALA A 71 -2.17 1.82 -12.74
CA ALA A 71 -1.33 1.78 -11.54
C ALA A 71 -1.93 0.94 -10.41
N ILE A 72 -3.24 1.06 -10.18
CA ILE A 72 -3.97 0.22 -9.23
C ILE A 72 -3.88 -1.24 -9.67
N ALA A 73 -4.18 -1.55 -10.93
CA ALA A 73 -4.16 -2.92 -11.44
C ALA A 73 -2.77 -3.58 -11.28
N TRP A 74 -1.70 -2.85 -11.58
CA TRP A 74 -0.34 -3.36 -11.42
C TRP A 74 0.02 -3.62 -9.94
N LEU A 75 -0.28 -2.66 -9.05
CA LEU A 75 -0.01 -2.80 -7.61
C LEU A 75 -0.85 -3.92 -6.98
N THR A 76 -2.13 -4.04 -7.33
CA THR A 76 -3.00 -5.12 -6.87
C THR A 76 -2.53 -6.48 -7.38
N ARG A 77 -2.02 -6.55 -8.63
CA ARG A 77 -1.39 -7.77 -9.15
C ARG A 77 -0.16 -8.16 -8.34
N LEU A 78 0.74 -7.22 -8.06
CA LEU A 78 1.91 -7.49 -7.24
C LEU A 78 1.52 -7.96 -5.85
N GLU A 79 0.59 -7.29 -5.19
CA GLU A 79 0.06 -7.69 -3.88
C GLU A 79 -0.36 -9.16 -3.86
N ALA A 80 -1.10 -9.61 -4.88
CA ALA A 80 -1.53 -11.01 -5.00
C ALA A 80 -0.37 -11.98 -5.26
N LEU A 81 0.60 -11.58 -6.10
CA LEU A 81 1.76 -12.41 -6.43
C LEU A 81 2.76 -12.53 -5.28
N THR A 82 2.81 -11.55 -4.39
CA THR A 82 3.74 -11.50 -3.25
C THR A 82 3.05 -11.76 -1.91
N ALA A 83 1.75 -12.08 -1.93
CA ALA A 83 1.03 -12.42 -0.72
C ALA A 83 1.71 -13.62 -0.03
N PRO A 84 1.91 -13.57 1.30
CA PRO A 84 2.44 -14.71 2.02
C PRO A 84 1.50 -15.90 1.82
N ALA A 85 2.08 -17.09 1.56
CA ALA A 85 1.31 -18.31 1.52
C ALA A 85 0.49 -18.44 2.81
N PRO A 86 -0.78 -18.90 2.75
CA PRO A 86 -1.55 -19.16 3.95
C PRO A 86 -0.74 -20.10 4.84
N ARG A 87 -0.47 -19.66 6.06
CA ARG A 87 0.29 -20.49 7.00
C ARG A 87 -0.53 -21.74 7.28
N THR A 88 -0.10 -22.88 6.74
CA THR A 88 -0.57 -24.20 7.17
C THR A 88 0.23 -24.61 8.40
N ASP A 89 0.05 -23.92 9.52
CA ASP A 89 0.56 -24.37 10.82
C ASP A 89 -0.57 -24.81 11.75
N ALA A 90 -1.25 -25.89 11.33
CA ALA A 90 -1.68 -26.90 12.29
C ALA A 90 -0.42 -27.50 12.92
N GLY A 91 0.03 -27.01 14.09
CA GLY A 91 1.19 -27.62 14.73
C GLY A 91 1.94 -26.80 15.79
N ARG A 92 1.24 -26.06 16.67
CA ARG A 92 1.81 -25.76 17.99
C ARG A 92 0.75 -25.95 19.08
N LEU A 93 0.31 -27.20 19.21
CA LEU A 93 -0.07 -27.71 20.53
C LEU A 93 1.25 -27.85 21.31
N ALA A 94 1.58 -26.86 22.12
CA ALA A 94 2.57 -27.01 23.17
C ALA A 94 1.85 -27.54 24.42
N PRO A 95 2.08 -28.78 24.88
CA PRO A 95 1.76 -29.11 26.26
C PRO A 95 2.78 -28.43 27.18
N LYS A 96 2.29 -28.02 28.35
CA LYS A 96 3.06 -27.43 29.46
C LYS A 96 4.15 -28.35 29.97
#